data_AF-R0GTM9-F1
#
_entry.id   AF-R0GTM9-F1
#
_cell.length_a   1.000
_cell.length_b   1.000
_cell.length_c   1.000
_cell.angle_alpha   90.00
_cell.angle_beta   90.00
_cell.angle_gamma   90.00
#
_symmetry.space_group_name_H-M   'P 1'
#
loop_
_entity.id
_entity.type
_entity.pdbx_description
1 polymer ?
#
loop_
_entity_poly.entity_id
_entity_poly.type
_entity_poly.pdbx_seq_one_letter_code
_entity_poly.pdbx_strand_id
1 'polypeptide(L)'
;MSRLHASFPYSDLKCLLNFIKSFPNLQFLILVCYCSYEEMSLEEINQISLSSIPECLLSSLEYIDFKFPSQGDVAPLKIVRYFLTNTSILKKLTLRLPNYSILKVTCVYI
;
A
#
# COMPACT_ATOMS: atom_id res chain seq x y z
N MET A 1 -8.93 9.37 15.32
CA MET A 1 -8.36 9.26 13.97
C MET A 1 -7.03 8.53 14.06
N SER A 2 -6.98 7.26 13.67
CA SER A 2 -5.75 6.44 13.76
C SER A 2 -4.95 6.53 12.47
N ARG A 3 -3.64 6.75 12.59
CA ARG A 3 -2.76 6.99 11.44
C ARG A 3 -1.42 6.27 11.62
N LEU A 4 -1.00 5.59 10.58
CA LEU A 4 0.30 4.94 10.48
C LEU A 4 1.09 5.56 9.33
N HIS A 5 2.33 5.93 9.60
CA HIS A 5 3.30 6.32 8.60
C HIS A 5 4.47 5.35 8.68
N ALA A 6 4.69 4.60 7.61
CA ALA A 6 5.73 3.57 7.55
C ALA A 6 6.60 3.79 6.31
N SER A 7 7.88 3.48 6.46
CA SER A 7 8.85 3.40 5.37
C SER A 7 9.41 1.99 5.38
N PHE A 8 9.41 1.31 4.23
CA PHE A 8 9.85 -0.08 4.11
C PHE A 8 10.36 -0.35 2.69
N PRO A 9 11.33 -1.27 2.52
CA PRO A 9 11.73 -1.71 1.19
C PRO A 9 10.61 -2.54 0.57
N TYR A 10 10.57 -2.62 -0.76
CA TYR A 10 9.55 -3.43 -1.44
C TYR A 10 9.48 -4.86 -0.89
N SER A 11 10.64 -5.52 -0.73
CA SER A 11 10.78 -6.89 -0.18
C SER A 11 9.99 -7.16 1.11
N ASP A 12 9.74 -6.13 1.93
CA ASP A 12 9.20 -6.30 3.29
C ASP A 12 7.68 -6.09 3.37
N LEU A 13 6.96 -6.12 2.23
CA LEU A 13 5.52 -5.92 2.23
C LEU A 13 4.78 -6.92 3.15
N LYS A 14 5.23 -8.17 3.23
CA LYS A 14 4.65 -9.17 4.16
C LYS A 14 4.81 -8.74 5.63
N CYS A 15 5.97 -8.17 5.98
CA CYS A 15 6.22 -7.64 7.32
C CYS A 15 5.31 -6.45 7.62
N LEU A 16 5.12 -5.55 6.65
CA LEU A 16 4.16 -4.45 6.77
C LEU A 16 2.74 -4.97 7.02
N LEU A 17 2.27 -5.93 6.22
CA LEU A 17 0.92 -6.48 6.35
C LEU A 17 0.70 -7.14 7.71
N ASN A 18 1.71 -7.83 8.24
CA ASN A 18 1.65 -8.37 9.60
C ASN A 18 1.64 -7.28 10.67
N PHE A 19 2.43 -6.21 10.49
CA PHE A 19 2.48 -5.09 11.42
C PHE A 19 1.13 -4.34 11.48
N ILE A 20 0.48 -4.13 10.34
CA ILE A 20 -0.81 -3.42 10.31
C ILE A 20 -1.97 -4.20 10.95
N LYS A 21 -1.85 -5.53 11.12
CA LYS A 21 -2.83 -6.34 11.86
C LYS A 21 -2.98 -5.90 13.32
N SER A 22 -1.94 -5.30 13.90
CA SER A 22 -1.99 -4.76 15.26
C SER A 22 -2.85 -3.50 15.41
N PHE A 23 -3.34 -2.93 14.30
CA PHE A 23 -4.10 -1.68 14.28
C PHE A 23 -5.47 -1.87 13.60
N PRO A 24 -6.44 -2.58 14.21
CA PRO A 24 -7.74 -2.89 13.57
C PRO A 24 -8.57 -1.65 13.23
N ASN A 25 -8.33 -0.51 13.88
CA ASN A 25 -9.04 0.76 13.69
C ASN A 25 -8.23 1.79 12.87
N LEU A 26 -7.23 1.35 12.09
CA LEU A 26 -6.38 2.24 11.30
C LEU A 26 -7.15 2.93 10.17
N GLN A 27 -7.21 4.26 10.19
CA GLN A 27 -7.95 5.05 9.19
C GLN A 27 -7.07 5.63 8.08
N PHE A 28 -5.81 5.95 8.40
CA PHE A 28 -4.88 6.60 7.48
C PHE A 28 -3.59 5.81 7.40
N LEU A 29 -3.21 5.42 6.20
CA LEU A 29 -1.95 4.72 5.94
C LEU A 29 -1.09 5.53 4.97
N ILE A 30 0.11 5.89 5.40
CA ILE A 30 1.12 6.53 4.56
C ILE A 30 2.29 5.58 4.42
N LEU A 31 2.61 5.23 3.18
CA LEU A 31 3.64 4.26 2.83
C LEU A 31 4.70 4.95 1.99
N VAL A 32 5.93 4.93 2.47
CA VAL A 32 7.11 5.30 1.67
C VAL A 32 7.81 4.01 1.26
N CYS A 33 7.66 3.61 0.01
CA CYS A 33 8.25 2.38 -0.50
C CYS A 33 9.54 2.73 -1.24
N TYR A 34 10.68 2.20 -0.82
CA TYR A 34 11.96 2.41 -1.53
C TYR A 34 12.43 1.13 -2.22
N CYS A 35 13.16 1.29 -3.33
CA CYS A 35 13.80 0.17 -4.04
C CYS A 35 14.76 -0.57 -3.10
N SER A 36 14.57 -1.89 -2.98
CA SER A 36 15.61 -2.81 -2.58
C SER A 36 16.42 -3.19 -3.82
N TYR A 37 17.71 -3.53 -3.66
CA TYR A 37 18.52 -4.10 -4.74
C TYR A 37 17.99 -5.48 -5.19
N GLU A 38 17.14 -6.10 -4.36
CA GLU A 38 16.43 -7.34 -4.64
C GLU A 38 15.08 -7.01 -5.30
N GLU A 39 14.92 -7.44 -6.56
CA GLU A 39 13.62 -7.45 -7.22
C GLU A 39 12.71 -8.44 -6.50
N MET A 40 11.53 -7.99 -6.08
CA MET A 40 10.53 -8.89 -5.52
C MET A 40 10.05 -9.86 -6.60
N SER A 41 10.28 -11.14 -6.38
CA SER A 41 9.90 -12.20 -7.31
C SER A 41 8.38 -12.27 -7.49
N LEU A 42 7.92 -12.77 -8.65
CA LEU A 42 6.50 -13.04 -8.89
C LEU A 42 5.89 -13.98 -7.84
N GLU A 43 6.69 -14.88 -7.30
CA GLU A 43 6.29 -15.83 -6.27
C GLU A 43 6.04 -15.15 -4.92
N GLU A 44 6.92 -14.24 -4.48
CA GLU A 44 6.71 -13.46 -3.25
C GLU A 44 5.45 -12.61 -3.33
N ILE A 45 5.17 -12.03 -4.50
CA ILE A 45 3.94 -11.26 -4.76
C ILE A 45 2.70 -12.15 -4.63
N ASN A 46 2.72 -13.33 -5.24
CA ASN A 46 1.60 -14.26 -5.14
C ASN A 46 1.40 -14.72 -3.70
N GLN A 47 2.48 -14.93 -2.93
CA GLN A 47 2.40 -15.26 -1.50
C GLN A 47 1.75 -14.15 -0.66
N ILE A 48 1.99 -12.88 -1.01
CA ILE A 48 1.30 -11.74 -0.39
C ILE A 48 -0.21 -11.81 -0.67
N SER A 49 -0.60 -12.15 -1.91
CA SER A 49 -2.02 -12.30 -2.27
C SER A 49 -2.72 -13.47 -1.55
N LEU A 50 -1.95 -14.47 -1.11
CA LEU A 50 -2.43 -15.61 -0.32
C LEU A 50 -2.44 -15.35 1.20
N SER A 51 -1.84 -14.24 1.66
CA SER A 51 -1.78 -13.93 3.09
C SER A 51 -3.11 -13.39 3.62
N SER A 52 -3.42 -13.68 4.89
CA SER A 52 -4.63 -13.16 5.56
C SER A 52 -4.63 -11.62 5.53
N ILE A 53 -5.68 -11.08 4.91
CA ILE A 53 -5.95 -9.65 4.77
C ILE A 53 -6.12 -9.05 6.18
N PRO A 54 -5.38 -7.99 6.54
CA PRO A 54 -5.54 -7.34 7.83
C PRO A 54 -6.94 -6.71 7.97
N GLU A 55 -7.58 -6.89 9.12
CA GLU A 55 -8.96 -6.46 9.36
C GLU A 55 -9.19 -4.97 9.07
N CYS A 56 -8.19 -4.12 9.36
CA CYS A 56 -8.30 -2.69 9.11
C CYS A 56 -8.50 -2.32 7.63
N LEU A 57 -8.01 -3.12 6.68
CA LEU A 57 -8.29 -2.91 5.26
C LEU A 57 -9.79 -3.09 4.96
N LEU A 58 -10.46 -3.99 5.68
CA LEU A 58 -11.88 -4.29 5.47
C LEU A 58 -12.81 -3.35 6.24
N SER A 59 -12.37 -2.81 7.39
CA SER A 59 -13.28 -2.19 8.37
C SER A 59 -13.02 -0.72 8.66
N SER A 60 -11.80 -0.21 8.48
CA SER A 60 -11.45 1.12 8.99
C SER A 60 -10.56 1.97 8.08
N LEU A 61 -9.85 1.38 7.12
CA LEU A 61 -8.88 2.09 6.30
C LEU A 61 -9.54 2.92 5.20
N GLU A 62 -9.66 4.21 5.43
CA GLU A 62 -10.32 5.15 4.53
C GLU A 62 -9.35 5.89 3.59
N TYR A 63 -8.07 6.03 3.96
CA TYR A 63 -7.11 6.83 3.22
C TYR A 63 -5.75 6.15 3.10
N ILE A 64 -5.24 6.09 1.87
CA ILE A 64 -3.90 5.56 1.58
C ILE A 64 -3.09 6.59 0.80
N ASP A 65 -1.86 6.82 1.21
CA ASP A 65 -0.91 7.73 0.55
C ASP A 65 0.42 7.02 0.31
N PHE A 66 0.65 6.61 -0.92
CA PHE A 66 1.90 6.01 -1.36
C PHE A 66 2.89 7.07 -1.83
N LYS A 67 4.12 6.96 -1.37
CA LYS A 67 5.26 7.75 -1.82
C LYS A 67 6.31 6.83 -2.41
N PHE A 68 6.60 7.04 -3.69
CA PHE A 68 7.62 6.32 -4.43
C PHE A 68 8.79 7.28 -4.71
N PRO A 69 9.96 7.08 -4.08
CA PRO A 69 11.10 7.98 -4.20
C PRO A 69 11.94 7.75 -5.46
N SER A 70 11.81 6.60 -6.14
CA SER A 70 12.57 6.22 -7.35
C SER A 70 11.64 5.82 -8.51
N GLN A 71 12.08 6.08 -9.76
CA GLN A 71 11.37 5.67 -10.98
C GLN A 71 11.76 4.25 -11.39
N GLY A 72 10.87 3.56 -12.11
CA GLY A 72 11.25 2.42 -12.97
C GLY A 72 10.59 1.08 -12.66
N ASP A 73 10.08 0.86 -11.45
CA ASP A 73 9.64 -0.49 -11.08
C ASP A 73 8.14 -0.75 -11.28
N VAL A 74 7.82 -1.97 -11.72
CA VAL A 74 6.43 -2.48 -11.77
C VAL A 74 5.94 -2.89 -10.37
N ALA A 75 6.86 -3.17 -9.44
CA ALA A 75 6.59 -3.49 -8.05
C ALA A 75 5.66 -2.47 -7.35
N PRO A 76 5.87 -1.14 -7.44
CA PRO A 76 4.95 -0.13 -6.90
C PRO A 76 3.49 -0.34 -7.28
N LEU A 77 3.19 -0.65 -8.55
CA LEU A 77 1.82 -0.80 -9.03
C LEU A 77 1.13 -2.04 -8.46
N LYS A 78 1.87 -3.12 -8.19
CA LYS A 78 1.31 -4.35 -7.62
C LYS A 78 0.91 -4.16 -6.16
N ILE A 79 1.70 -3.42 -5.38
CA ILE A 79 1.34 -3.06 -4.00
C ILE A 79 0.07 -2.20 -4.01
N VAL A 80 0.02 -1.18 -4.87
CA VAL A 80 -1.18 -0.35 -5.02
C VAL A 80 -2.39 -1.20 -5.36
N ARG A 81 -2.25 -2.15 -6.30
CA ARG A 81 -3.32 -3.09 -6.67
C ARG A 81 -3.78 -3.94 -5.48
N TYR A 82 -2.86 -4.49 -4.68
CA TYR A 82 -3.22 -5.27 -3.49
C TYR A 82 -4.13 -4.46 -2.55
N PHE A 83 -3.74 -3.24 -2.20
CA PHE A 83 -4.55 -2.40 -1.32
C PHE A 83 -5.89 -2.01 -1.96
N LEU A 84 -5.92 -1.68 -3.25
CA LEU A 84 -7.16 -1.37 -3.95
C LEU A 84 -8.15 -2.54 -3.99
N THR A 85 -7.66 -3.76 -4.19
CA THR A 85 -8.52 -4.96 -4.25
C THR A 85 -9.01 -5.41 -2.88
N ASN A 86 -8.26 -5.13 -1.82
CA ASN A 86 -8.57 -5.63 -0.47
C ASN A 86 -9.13 -4.57 0.49
N THR A 87 -9.21 -3.29 0.08
CA THR A 87 -9.75 -2.21 0.93
C THR A 87 -11.16 -1.81 0.49
N SER A 88 -12.17 -2.16 1.28
CA SER A 88 -13.59 -2.02 0.88
C SER A 88 -14.13 -0.59 1.03
N ILE A 89 -13.69 0.15 2.06
CA ILE A 89 -14.22 1.48 2.43
C ILE A 89 -13.28 2.63 2.04
N LEU A 90 -12.34 2.37 1.11
CA LEU A 90 -11.33 3.34 0.72
C LEU A 90 -11.98 4.59 0.11
N LYS A 91 -11.86 5.73 0.80
CA LYS A 91 -12.36 7.02 0.32
C LYS A 91 -11.37 7.75 -0.57
N LYS A 92 -10.07 7.54 -0.36
CA LYS A 92 -9.02 8.23 -1.14
C LYS A 92 -7.72 7.45 -1.21
N LEU A 93 -7.20 7.37 -2.43
CA LEU A 93 -5.85 6.91 -2.73
C LEU A 93 -5.02 8.10 -3.25
N THR A 94 -3.81 8.28 -2.71
CA THR A 94 -2.83 9.25 -3.23
C THR A 94 -1.58 8.50 -3.67
N LEU A 95 -1.14 8.74 -4.90
CA LEU A 95 0.11 8.21 -5.43
C LEU A 95 1.06 9.38 -5.67
N ARG A 96 2.20 9.40 -4.96
CA ARG A 96 3.25 10.40 -5.15
C ARG A 96 4.41 9.74 -5.87
N LEU A 97 4.56 10.08 -7.14
CA LEU A 97 5.61 9.57 -8.01
C LEU A 97 6.82 10.53 -8.00
N PRO A 98 8.03 10.02 -8.26
CA PRO A 98 9.20 10.87 -8.42
C PRO A 98 9.12 11.60 -9.77
N ASN A 99 9.29 12.93 -9.72
CA ASN A 99 9.38 13.86 -10.86
C ASN A 99 8.12 14.16 -11.71
N TYR A 100 6.90 13.92 -11.24
CA TYR A 100 5.71 14.61 -11.78
C TYR A 100 4.74 15.03 -10.67
N SER A 101 4.04 16.14 -10.90
CA SER A 101 2.97 16.71 -10.08
C SER A 101 2.03 15.63 -9.53
N ILE A 102 1.67 15.75 -8.25
CA ILE A 102 0.81 14.80 -7.50
C ILE A 102 -0.42 14.41 -8.35
N LEU A 103 -0.49 13.15 -8.78
CA LEU A 103 -1.68 12.59 -9.40
C LEU A 103 -2.68 12.24 -8.29
N LYS A 104 -3.65 13.12 -8.06
CA LYS A 104 -4.83 12.82 -7.23
C LYS A 104 -5.81 12.00 -8.07
N VAL A 105 -5.82 10.69 -7.86
CA VAL A 105 -6.88 9.82 -8.40
C VAL A 105 -8.01 9.80 -7.37
N THR A 106 -9.15 10.36 -7.73
CA THR A 106 -10.38 10.25 -6.93
C THR A 106 -11.14 9.04 -7.46
N CYS A 107 -11.25 7.97 -6.67
CA CYS A 107 -12.14 6.87 -7.03
C CYS A 107 -13.58 7.38 -6.98
N VAL A 108 -14.20 7.54 -8.14
CA VAL A 108 -15.64 7.69 -8.27
C VAL A 108 -16.19 6.28 -8.43
N TYR A 109 -16.98 5.82 -7.46
CA TYR A 109 -17.64 4.51 -7.53
C TYR A 109 -18.57 4.45 -8.75
N ILE A 110 -18.50 3.36 -9.53
CA ILE A 110 -19.54 2.94 -10.50
C ILE A 110 -20.45 1.95 -9.75
#